data_AF-A0A818CHC3-F1
#
_entry.id   AF-A0A818CHC3-F1
#
_cell.length_a   1.000
_cell.length_b   1.000
_cell.length_c   1.000
_cell.angle_alpha   90.00
_cell.angle_beta   90.00
_cell.angle_gamma   90.00
#
_symmetry.space_group_name_H-M   'P 1'
#
loop_
_entity.id
_entity.type
_entity.pdbx_description
1 polymer ?
#
loop_
_entity_poly.entity_id
_entity_poly.type
_entity_poly.pdbx_seq_one_letter_code
_entity_poly.pdbx_strand_id
1 'polypeptide(L)'
;MDLGVIASLTTVASMLRLSKTRVFYAMTHDGLLPLIFAKIHSQTTTPWVSISIHGICCAIISDICSIDILDKSASISVSVTYIFAHIGVIALKFARILLSSISFSRIHQDPHNVSFSIRRRKLRSVPLVIVK
;
A
#
# COMPACT_ATOMS: atom_id res chain seq x y z
N MET A 1 24.69 19.92 -18.92
CA MET A 1 23.94 19.12 -17.93
C MET A 1 24.97 18.42 -17.06
N ASP A 2 25.00 18.77 -15.77
CA ASP A 2 25.97 18.20 -14.85
C ASP A 2 25.61 16.75 -14.52
N LEU A 3 26.64 15.91 -14.33
CA LEU A 3 26.48 14.50 -13.98
C LEU A 3 25.56 14.30 -12.76
N GLY A 4 25.51 15.28 -11.84
CA GLY A 4 24.63 15.25 -10.67
C GLY A 4 23.13 15.28 -10.99
N VAL A 5 22.69 16.04 -12.00
CA VAL A 5 21.27 16.12 -12.38
C VAL A 5 20.81 14.80 -13.00
N ILE A 6 21.62 14.21 -13.86
CA ILE A 6 21.31 12.93 -14.52
C ILE A 6 21.29 11.78 -13.51
N ALA A 7 22.27 11.76 -12.58
CA ALA A 7 22.35 10.75 -11.53
C ALA A 7 21.12 10.81 -10.59
N SER A 8 20.70 12.01 -10.19
CA SER A 8 19.55 12.19 -9.30
C SER A 8 18.22 11.84 -9.98
N LEU A 9 17.99 12.32 -11.21
CA LEU A 9 16.76 12.01 -11.97
C LEU A 9 16.61 10.50 -12.20
N THR A 10 17.69 9.83 -12.60
CA THR A 10 17.66 8.38 -12.87
C THR A 10 17.41 7.57 -11.59
N THR A 11 17.99 8.01 -10.47
CA THR A 11 17.78 7.37 -9.16
C THR A 11 16.33 7.48 -8.73
N VAL A 12 15.74 8.69 -8.77
CA VAL A 12 14.34 8.90 -8.37
C VAL A 12 13.38 8.15 -9.29
N ALA A 13 13.59 8.18 -10.61
CA ALA A 13 12.76 7.45 -11.56
C ALA A 13 12.80 5.93 -11.31
N SER A 14 13.97 5.38 -10.95
CA SER A 14 14.10 3.96 -10.60
C SER A 14 13.40 3.62 -9.29
N MET A 15 13.51 4.47 -8.27
CA MET A 15 12.80 4.30 -7.00
C MET A 15 11.28 4.27 -7.19
N LEU A 16 10.73 5.23 -7.95
CA LEU A 16 9.29 5.31 -8.18
C LEU A 16 8.74 4.12 -8.98
N ARG A 17 9.50 3.59 -9.94
CA ARG A 17 9.14 2.35 -10.66
C ARG A 17 9.01 1.18 -9.69
N LEU A 18 9.94 1.03 -8.76
CA LEU A 18 9.92 -0.05 -7.76
C LEU A 18 8.78 0.13 -6.74
N SER A 19 8.50 1.36 -6.29
CA SER A 19 7.47 1.64 -5.28
C SER A 19 6.08 1.14 -5.70
N LYS A 20 5.67 1.41 -6.95
CA LYS A 20 4.35 1.00 -7.44
C LYS A 20 4.16 -0.53 -7.41
N THR A 21 5.22 -1.28 -7.68
CA THR A 21 5.14 -2.75 -7.74
C THR A 21 4.97 -3.42 -6.38
N ARG A 22 5.57 -2.86 -5.31
CA ARG A 22 5.46 -3.42 -3.95
C ARG A 22 4.07 -3.24 -3.37
N VAL A 23 3.50 -2.05 -3.51
CA VAL A 23 2.14 -1.77 -3.05
C VAL A 23 1.14 -2.63 -3.83
N PHE A 24 1.33 -2.75 -5.15
CA PHE A 24 0.51 -3.62 -5.99
C PHE A 24 0.57 -5.10 -5.56
N TYR A 25 1.77 -5.61 -5.27
CA TYR A 25 1.96 -6.97 -4.77
C TYR A 25 1.27 -7.20 -3.41
N ALA A 26 1.42 -6.27 -2.45
CA ALA A 26 0.74 -6.35 -1.17
C ALA A 26 -0.79 -6.33 -1.35
N MET A 27 -1.32 -5.48 -2.23
CA MET A 27 -2.75 -5.43 -2.55
C MET A 27 -3.27 -6.73 -3.20
N THR A 28 -2.45 -7.44 -3.98
CA THR A 28 -2.83 -8.77 -4.50
C THR A 28 -2.88 -9.83 -3.39
N HIS A 29 -1.99 -9.76 -2.40
CA HIS A 29 -1.97 -10.68 -1.25
C HIS A 29 -3.14 -10.43 -0.28
N ASP A 30 -3.64 -9.19 -0.21
CA ASP A 30 -4.85 -8.83 0.52
C ASP A 30 -6.15 -9.24 -0.22
N GLY A 31 -6.03 -9.85 -1.41
CA GLY A 31 -7.16 -10.34 -2.22
C GLY A 31 -7.99 -9.25 -2.91
N LEU A 32 -7.48 -8.01 -2.96
CA LEU A 32 -8.19 -6.82 -3.46
C LEU A 32 -8.11 -6.65 -4.98
N LEU A 33 -7.20 -7.38 -5.63
CA LEU A 33 -6.94 -7.34 -7.08
C LEU A 33 -7.00 -8.75 -7.66
N PRO A 34 -7.57 -8.96 -8.86
CA PRO A 34 -7.75 -10.29 -9.44
C PRO A 34 -6.40 -10.99 -9.69
N LEU A 35 -6.32 -12.29 -9.37
CA LEU A 35 -5.10 -13.13 -9.37
C LEU A 35 -4.25 -13.10 -10.65
N ILE A 36 -4.79 -12.60 -11.76
CA ILE A 36 -4.06 -12.45 -13.03
C ILE A 36 -2.87 -11.50 -12.87
N PHE A 37 -2.97 -10.52 -11.97
CA PHE A 37 -1.89 -9.60 -11.61
C PHE A 37 -0.85 -10.19 -10.65
N ALA A 38 -1.18 -11.30 -9.99
CA ALA A 38 -0.27 -12.10 -9.16
C ALA A 38 0.46 -13.18 -9.96
N LYS A 39 0.35 -13.21 -11.30
CA LYS A 39 1.11 -14.12 -12.17
C LYS A 39 2.56 -13.65 -12.25
N ILE A 40 3.25 -13.83 -11.13
CA ILE A 40 4.68 -13.60 -10.95
C ILE A 40 5.37 -14.79 -11.63
N HIS A 41 6.45 -14.52 -12.36
CA HIS A 41 7.26 -15.60 -12.88
C HIS A 41 8.07 -16.24 -11.77
N SER A 42 8.09 -17.57 -11.79
CA SER A 42 8.61 -18.45 -10.75
C SER A 42 10.10 -18.27 -10.41
N GLN A 43 10.86 -17.50 -11.19
CA GLN A 43 12.31 -17.33 -10.95
C GLN A 43 12.72 -15.95 -10.42
N THR A 44 12.03 -14.87 -10.76
CA THR A 44 12.53 -13.50 -10.48
C THR A 44 11.74 -12.75 -9.42
N THR A 45 10.61 -13.28 -8.93
CA THR A 45 9.75 -12.64 -7.90
C THR A 45 9.36 -11.17 -8.19
N THR A 46 9.64 -10.68 -9.39
CA THR A 46 9.46 -9.30 -9.81
C THR A 46 8.28 -9.26 -10.77
N PRO A 47 7.23 -8.47 -10.50
CA PRO A 47 6.06 -8.36 -11.35
C PRO A 47 6.42 -7.54 -12.61
N TRP A 48 7.10 -8.18 -13.57
CA TRP A 48 7.47 -7.52 -14.84
C TRP A 48 6.24 -7.08 -15.62
N VAL A 49 5.13 -7.82 -15.51
CA VAL A 49 3.89 -7.55 -16.24
C VAL A 49 3.37 -6.16 -15.86
N SER A 50 3.36 -5.82 -14.57
CA SER A 50 2.93 -4.51 -14.08
C SER A 50 3.85 -3.37 -14.54
N ILE A 51 5.16 -3.61 -14.61
CA ILE A 51 6.14 -2.62 -15.06
C ILE A 51 5.99 -2.35 -16.55
N SER A 52 5.90 -3.41 -17.37
CA SER A 52 5.73 -3.28 -18.82
C SER A 52 4.41 -2.62 -19.18
N ILE A 53 3.30 -2.99 -18.54
CA ILE A 53 1.99 -2.35 -18.76
C ILE A 53 2.06 -0.85 -18.42
N HIS A 54 2.61 -0.50 -17.26
CA HIS A 54 2.71 0.91 -16.86
C HIS A 54 3.63 1.71 -17.79
N GLY A 55 4.76 1.12 -18.22
CA GLY A 55 5.69 1.73 -19.15
C GLY A 55 5.06 1.99 -20.53
N ILE A 56 4.33 1.00 -21.06
CA ILE A 56 3.61 1.13 -22.34
C ILE A 56 2.50 2.18 -22.24
N CYS A 57 1.69 2.15 -21.17
CA CYS A 57 0.68 3.19 -20.95
C CYS A 57 1.32 4.59 -20.84
N CYS A 58 2.42 4.72 -20.10
CA CYS A 58 3.11 6.01 -19.95
C CYS A 58 3.68 6.51 -21.29
N ALA A 59 4.25 5.63 -22.12
CA ALA A 59 4.75 6.00 -23.44
C ALA A 59 3.64 6.52 -24.36
N ILE A 60 2.48 5.86 -24.37
CA ILE A 60 1.32 6.30 -25.16
C ILE A 60 0.77 7.64 -24.65
N ILE A 61 0.67 7.81 -23.33
CA ILE A 61 0.17 9.05 -22.73
C ILE A 61 1.15 10.20 -22.96
N SER A 62 2.46 9.95 -22.88
CA SER A 62 3.49 10.98 -23.08
C SER A 62 3.55 11.50 -24.52
N ASP A 63 3.16 10.70 -25.51
CA ASP A 63 3.18 11.10 -26.93
C ASP A 63 2.04 12.08 -27.27
N ILE A 64 0.92 12.00 -26.55
CA ILE A 64 -0.30 12.76 -26.86
C ILE A 64 -0.43 14.03 -26.00
N CYS A 65 0.31 14.15 -24.91
CA CYS A 65 -0.02 15.05 -23.80
C CYS A 65 1.09 16.08 -23.53
N SER A 66 0.72 17.36 -23.35
CA SER A 66 1.67 18.46 -23.08
C SER A 66 2.23 18.42 -21.65
N ILE A 67 3.46 18.90 -21.44
CA ILE A 67 4.14 18.88 -20.14
C ILE A 67 3.36 19.62 -19.04
N ASP A 68 2.67 20.70 -19.39
CA ASP A 68 1.93 21.55 -18.44
C ASP A 68 0.72 20.84 -17.82
N ILE A 69 0.06 19.98 -18.60
CA ILE A 69 -1.09 19.20 -18.12
C ILE A 69 -0.63 17.96 -17.35
N LEU A 70 0.53 17.40 -17.70
CA LEU A 70 1.17 16.32 -16.94
C LEU A 70 1.46 16.75 -15.50
N ASP A 71 2.11 17.90 -15.32
CA ASP A 71 2.51 18.38 -13.99
C ASP A 71 1.29 18.71 -13.10
N LYS A 72 0.26 19.32 -13.69
CA LYS A 72 -1.02 19.57 -13.01
C LYS A 72 -1.71 18.26 -12.59
N SER A 73 -1.72 17.25 -13.46
CA SER A 73 -2.33 15.94 -13.18
C SER A 73 -1.57 15.12 -12.13
N ALA A 74 -0.24 15.27 -12.08
CA ALA A 74 0.61 14.60 -11.10
C ALA A 74 0.38 15.16 -9.69
N SER A 75 0.34 16.48 -9.55
CA SER A 75 0.16 17.16 -8.25
C SER A 75 -1.21 16.86 -7.61
N ILE A 76 -2.28 16.85 -8.42
CA ILE A 76 -3.63 16.50 -7.92
C ILE A 76 -3.71 15.04 -7.46
N SER A 77 -3.02 14.11 -8.13
CA SER A 77 -3.01 12.68 -7.77
C SER A 77 -2.47 12.44 -6.35
N VAL A 78 -1.33 13.04 -6.06
CA VAL A 78 -0.67 12.89 -4.76
C VAL A 78 -1.54 13.51 -3.66
N SER A 79 -2.14 14.67 -3.93
CA SER A 79 -3.04 15.35 -2.99
C SER A 79 -4.28 14.51 -2.65
N VAL A 80 -4.95 13.93 -3.66
CA VAL A 80 -6.12 13.07 -3.46
C VAL A 80 -5.76 11.81 -2.67
N THR A 81 -4.60 11.22 -2.95
CA THR A 81 -4.12 10.04 -2.24
C THR A 81 -3.86 10.34 -0.76
N TYR A 82 -3.26 11.49 -0.45
CA TYR A 82 -3.04 11.91 0.94
C TYR A 82 -4.34 12.13 1.69
N ILE A 83 -5.32 12.81 1.07
CA ILE A 83 -6.64 13.02 1.68
C ILE A 83 -7.29 11.66 1.97
N PHE A 84 -7.27 10.74 1.01
CA PHE A 84 -7.82 9.39 1.17
C PHE A 84 -7.12 8.61 2.30
N ALA A 85 -5.78 8.68 2.37
CA ALA A 85 -5.01 8.05 3.44
C ALA A 85 -5.36 8.63 4.82
N HIS A 86 -5.50 9.95 4.94
CA HIS A 86 -5.90 10.60 6.19
C HIS A 86 -7.31 10.18 6.62
N ILE A 87 -8.26 10.13 5.70
CA ILE A 87 -9.62 9.65 5.98
C ILE A 87 -9.57 8.19 6.47
N GLY A 88 -8.81 7.33 5.79
CA GLY A 88 -8.65 5.93 6.19
C GLY A 88 -8.05 5.77 7.59
N VAL A 89 -7.03 6.56 7.94
CA VAL A 89 -6.41 6.55 9.28
C VAL A 89 -7.40 7.03 10.34
N ILE A 90 -8.17 8.08 10.06
CA ILE A 90 -9.21 8.58 10.98
C ILE A 90 -10.26 7.50 11.23
N ALA A 91 -10.78 6.86 10.17
CA ALA A 91 -11.76 5.78 10.29
C ALA A 91 -11.21 4.60 11.12
N LEU A 92 -9.97 4.18 10.89
CA LEU A 92 -9.33 3.12 11.66
C LEU A 92 -9.10 3.51 13.12
N LYS A 93 -8.81 4.79 13.39
CA LYS A 93 -8.61 5.30 14.75
C LYS A 93 -9.93 5.28 15.54
N PHE A 94 -11.04 5.68 14.93
CA PHE A 94 -12.37 5.56 15.55
C PHE A 94 -12.72 4.11 15.89
N ALA A 95 -12.48 3.18 14.96
CA ALA A 95 -12.71 1.76 15.20
C ALA A 95 -11.88 1.20 16.37
N ARG A 96 -10.61 1.61 16.50
CA ARG A 96 -9.74 1.21 17.62
C ARG A 96 -10.19 1.80 18.96
N ILE A 97 -10.59 3.07 18.99
CA ILE A 97 -11.06 3.74 20.21
C ILE A 97 -12.31 3.05 20.75
N LEU A 98 -13.26 2.72 19.87
CA LEU A 98 -14.49 2.02 20.25
C LEU A 98 -14.19 0.64 20.87
N LEU A 99 -13.29 -0.13 20.25
CA LEU A 99 -12.88 -1.44 20.78
C LEU A 99 -12.20 -1.32 22.15
N SER A 100 -11.41 -0.25 22.38
CA SER A 100 -10.77 0.01 23.67
C SER A 100 -11.80 0.32 24.77
N SER A 101 -12.83 1.10 24.45
CA SER A 101 -13.91 1.44 25.40
C SER A 101 -14.73 0.19 25.79
N ILE A 102 -15.08 -0.67 24.83
CA ILE A 102 -15.79 -1.94 25.07
C ILE A 102 -14.91 -2.91 25.87
N SER A 103 -13.61 -3.00 25.57
CA SER A 103 -12.68 -3.86 26.30
C SER A 103 -12.50 -3.42 27.75
N PHE A 104 -12.56 -2.12 28.05
CA PHE A 104 -12.45 -1.59 29.40
C PHE A 104 -13.70 -1.92 30.23
N SER A 105 -14.90 -1.79 29.64
CA SER A 105 -16.16 -2.20 30.29
C SER A 105 -16.21 -3.70 30.59
N ARG A 106 -15.74 -4.57 29.67
CA ARG A 106 -15.69 -6.04 29.92
C ARG A 106 -14.71 -6.47 31.02
N ILE A 107 -13.63 -5.72 31.27
CA ILE A 107 -12.68 -6.04 32.36
C ILE A 107 -13.30 -5.75 33.73
N HIS A 108 -14.19 -4.76 33.81
CA HIS A 108 -14.88 -4.41 35.07
C HIS A 108 -16.01 -5.38 35.41
N GLN A 109 -16.60 -6.05 34.41
CA GLN A 109 -17.71 -6.99 34.58
C GLN A 109 -17.27 -8.43 34.92
N ASP A 110 -16.04 -8.85 34.55
CA ASP A 110 -15.51 -10.20 34.79
C ASP A 110 -14.00 -10.19 35.16
N PRO A 111 -13.63 -9.99 36.44
CA PRO A 111 -12.21 -9.94 36.86
C PRO A 111 -11.49 -11.29 36.81
N HIS A 112 -12.21 -12.42 36.78
CA HIS A 112 -11.61 -13.78 36.75
C HIS A 112 -11.28 -14.30 35.33
N ASN A 113 -11.77 -13.66 34.26
CA ASN A 113 -11.57 -14.12 32.87
C ASN A 113 -10.49 -13.33 32.09
N VAL A 114 -9.84 -12.36 32.73
CA VAL A 114 -8.90 -11.43 32.09
C VAL A 114 -7.65 -12.13 31.54
N SER A 115 -7.20 -13.21 32.21
CA SER A 115 -6.03 -14.01 31.82
C SER A 115 -6.19 -14.68 30.44
N PHE A 116 -7.41 -15.04 30.05
CA PHE A 116 -7.69 -15.70 28.77
C PHE A 116 -7.72 -14.71 27.59
N SER A 117 -8.12 -13.45 27.85
CA SER A 117 -8.23 -12.41 26.83
C SER A 117 -6.87 -11.87 26.34
N ILE A 118 -5.87 -11.82 27.23
CA ILE A 118 -4.52 -11.34 26.91
C ILE A 118 -3.79 -12.34 26.00
N ARG A 119 -4.03 -13.65 26.19
CA ARG A 119 -3.41 -14.71 25.37
C ARG A 119 -3.88 -14.70 23.91
N ARG A 120 -5.11 -14.25 23.62
CA ARG A 120 -5.61 -14.08 22.24
C ARG A 120 -5.08 -12.84 21.54
N ARG A 121 -4.66 -11.79 22.27
CA ARG A 121 -3.99 -10.63 21.65
C ARG A 121 -2.60 -11.02 21.13
N LYS A 122 -1.84 -11.84 21.87
CA LYS A 122 -0.53 -12.32 21.42
C LYS A 122 -0.61 -13.21 20.16
N LEU A 123 -1.70 -13.96 19.98
CA LEU A 123 -1.92 -14.82 18.81
C LEU A 123 -2.46 -14.08 17.57
N ARG A 124 -3.02 -12.88 17.72
CA ARG A 124 -3.40 -12.01 16.57
C ARG A 124 -2.26 -11.09 16.12
N SER A 125 -1.16 -11.05 16.87
CA SER A 125 0.08 -10.35 16.52
C SER A 125 1.10 -11.25 15.79
N VAL A 126 0.78 -12.53 15.57
CA VAL A 126 1.57 -13.40 14.68
C VAL A 126 1.04 -13.19 13.26
N PRO A 127 1.88 -12.80 12.29
CA PRO A 127 1.42 -12.50 10.95
C PRO A 127 0.78 -13.74 10.33
N LEU A 128 -0.51 -13.66 10.03
CA LEU A 128 -1.21 -14.52 9.06
C LEU A 128 -0.75 -14.14 7.64
N VAL A 129 0.55 -14.26 7.37
CA VAL A 129 1.20 -14.08 6.05
C VAL A 129 2.12 -15.29 5.76
N ILE A 130 1.86 -16.42 6.39
CA ILE A 130 2.43 -17.72 6.00
C ILE A 130 1.26 -18.70 6.07
N VAL A 131 0.95 -19.37 4.95
CA VAL A 131 -0.21 -20.27 4.70
C VAL A 131 -1.37 -19.58 3.97
N LYS A 132 -1.12 -19.16 2.73
CA LYS A 132 -1.72 -19.81 1.56
C LYS A 132 -1.00 -19.40 0.28
#